data_AF-A0A8T3THX9-F1
#
_entry.id   AF-A0A8T3THX9-F1
#
_cell.length_a   1.000
_cell.length_b   1.000
_cell.length_c   1.000
_cell.angle_alpha   90.00
_cell.angle_beta   90.00
_cell.angle_gamma   90.00
#
_symmetry.space_group_name_H-M   'P 1'
#
loop_
_entity.id
_entity.type
_entity.pdbx_description
1 polymer ?
#
loop_
_entity_poly.entity_id
_entity_poly.type
_entity_poly.pdbx_seq_one_letter_code
_entity_poly.pdbx_strand_id
1 'polypeptide(L)'
;MRRGEIEADLRAVGAELAHQGLIGEIVLAGGAFMTLVLRSREATLDVDAYFDPQTSGAIGAAALKVARQNGLPDDCLTTQSRGSSPPHR
;
A
#
# COMPACT_ATOMS: atom_id res chain seq x y z
N MET A 1 -4.01 9.98 6.62
CA MET A 1 -2.60 9.60 6.42
C MET A 1 -1.80 10.73 5.81
N ARG A 2 -0.89 11.31 6.58
CA ARG A 2 0.12 12.30 6.18
C ARG A 2 1.35 11.58 5.65
N ARG A 3 2.21 12.29 4.94
CA ARG A 3 3.46 11.75 4.35
C ARG A 3 4.27 10.86 5.29
N GLY A 4 4.56 11.35 6.50
CA GLY A 4 5.39 10.60 7.47
C GLY A 4 4.72 9.31 7.95
N GLU A 5 3.40 9.29 8.04
CA GLU A 5 2.63 8.09 8.39
C GLU A 5 2.71 7.08 7.24
N ILE A 6 2.47 7.52 5.99
CA ILE A 6 2.59 6.68 4.80
C ILE A 6 4.00 6.05 4.69
N GLU A 7 5.05 6.84 4.90
CA GLU A 7 6.43 6.33 4.87
C GLU A 7 6.69 5.30 5.97
N ALA A 8 6.20 5.54 7.20
CA ALA A 8 6.37 4.63 8.31
C ALA A 8 5.62 3.30 8.08
N ASP A 9 4.38 3.37 7.62
CA ASP A 9 3.54 2.21 7.34
C ASP A 9 4.14 1.37 6.21
N LEU A 10 4.58 1.99 5.10
CA LEU A 10 5.23 1.28 4.00
C LEU A 10 6.53 0.60 4.43
N ARG A 11 7.31 1.22 5.33
CA ARG A 11 8.51 0.59 5.90
C ARG A 11 8.17 -0.60 6.79
N ALA A 12 7.11 -0.51 7.58
CA ALA A 12 6.65 -1.61 8.42
C ALA A 12 6.18 -2.80 7.58
N VAL A 13 5.47 -2.54 6.46
CA VAL A 13 5.09 -3.59 5.51
C VAL A 13 6.34 -4.24 4.89
N GLY A 14 7.32 -3.44 4.47
CA GLY A 14 8.59 -3.95 3.95
C GLY A 14 9.35 -4.80 4.97
N ALA A 15 9.35 -4.41 6.25
CA ALA A 15 9.97 -5.18 7.32
C ALA A 15 9.27 -6.52 7.56
N GLU A 16 7.93 -6.54 7.52
CA GLU A 16 7.15 -7.78 7.65
C GLU A 16 7.42 -8.75 6.49
N LEU A 17 7.52 -8.24 5.25
CA LEU A 17 7.89 -9.06 4.09
C LEU A 17 9.33 -9.59 4.23
N ALA A 18 10.26 -8.75 4.66
CA ALA A 18 11.66 -9.15 4.86
C ALA A 18 11.80 -10.23 5.94
N HIS A 19 11.00 -10.19 7.00
CA HIS A 19 10.95 -11.25 8.03
C HIS A 19 10.49 -12.61 7.48
N GLN A 20 9.74 -12.60 6.38
CA GLN A 20 9.29 -13.80 5.67
C GLN A 20 10.25 -14.22 4.53
N GLY A 21 11.36 -13.50 4.34
CA GLY A 21 12.29 -13.72 3.23
C GLY A 21 11.73 -13.32 1.87
N LEU A 22 10.72 -12.46 1.85
CA LEU A 22 10.05 -12.01 0.63
C LEU A 22 10.45 -10.59 0.27
N ILE A 23 10.50 -10.32 -1.03
CA ILE A 23 10.61 -8.98 -1.61
C ILE A 23 9.40 -8.80 -2.49
N GLY A 24 8.75 -7.64 -2.36
CA GLY A 24 7.59 -7.26 -3.15
C GLY A 24 7.78 -5.88 -3.74
N GLU A 25 7.14 -5.65 -4.88
CA GLU A 25 7.10 -4.34 -5.52
C GLU A 25 5.68 -3.78 -5.45
N ILE A 26 5.59 -2.47 -5.20
CA ILE A 26 4.33 -1.75 -5.16
C ILE A 26 4.38 -0.54 -6.09
N VAL A 27 3.29 -0.26 -6.78
CA VAL A 27 3.12 0.98 -7.54
C VAL A 27 2.10 1.84 -6.82
N LEU A 28 2.55 2.96 -6.26
CA LEU A 28 1.67 3.93 -5.61
C LEU A 28 0.86 4.70 -6.65
N ALA A 29 -0.44 4.80 -6.41
CA ALA A 29 -1.36 5.58 -7.23
C ALA A 29 -2.17 6.55 -6.36
N GLY A 30 -3.04 7.32 -7.01
CA GLY A 30 -4.08 8.09 -6.34
C GLY A 30 -3.58 9.08 -5.29
N GLY A 31 -4.33 9.18 -4.18
CA GLY A 31 -4.05 10.14 -3.10
C GLY A 31 -2.70 9.94 -2.43
N ALA A 32 -2.23 8.69 -2.33
CA ALA A 32 -0.92 8.36 -1.77
C ALA A 32 0.22 8.91 -2.64
N PHE A 33 0.16 8.75 -3.96
CA PHE A 33 1.14 9.34 -4.87
C PHE A 33 1.16 10.87 -4.79
N MET A 34 -0.02 11.50 -4.77
CA MET A 34 -0.15 12.96 -4.66
C MET A 34 0.40 13.50 -3.34
N THR A 35 0.27 12.74 -2.24
CA THR A 35 0.70 13.15 -0.89
C THR A 35 2.19 12.88 -0.66
N LEU A 36 2.66 11.67 -0.98
CA LEU A 36 4.02 11.23 -0.70
C LEU A 36 5.02 11.77 -1.72
N VAL A 37 4.72 11.63 -3.01
CA VAL A 37 5.66 11.93 -4.10
C VAL A 37 5.54 13.37 -4.56
N LEU A 38 4.34 13.79 -4.99
CA LEU A 38 4.14 15.13 -5.55
C LEU A 38 4.00 16.23 -4.49
N ARG A 39 3.69 15.86 -3.24
CA ARG A 39 3.46 16.79 -2.12
C ARG A 39 2.41 17.87 -2.44
N SER A 40 1.44 17.54 -3.29
CA SER A 40 0.38 18.45 -3.71
C SER A 40 -0.83 18.41 -2.78
N ARG A 41 -0.82 17.53 -1.77
CA ARG A 41 -1.84 17.37 -0.72
C ARG A 41 -1.16 17.10 0.62
N GLU A 42 -1.75 17.58 1.70
CA GLU A 42 -1.22 17.35 3.06
C GLU A 42 -1.50 15.94 3.59
N ALA A 43 -2.60 15.32 3.17
CA ALA A 43 -3.01 14.00 3.60
C ALA A 43 -3.90 13.28 2.57
N THR A 44 -3.96 11.94 2.69
CA THR A 44 -4.88 11.02 2.01
C THR A 44 -5.60 10.14 3.02
N LEU A 45 -6.70 9.50 2.62
CA LEU A 45 -7.43 8.56 3.48
C LEU A 45 -6.80 7.17 3.48
N ASP A 46 -6.18 6.80 2.36
CA ASP A 46 -5.71 5.46 2.02
C ASP A 46 -4.41 5.49 1.19
N VAL A 47 -3.77 4.32 1.14
CA VAL A 47 -2.65 3.97 0.28
C VAL A 47 -3.15 2.98 -0.76
N ASP A 48 -3.40 3.51 -1.96
CA ASP A 48 -3.71 2.70 -3.14
C ASP A 48 -2.41 2.22 -3.78
N ALA A 49 -2.26 0.91 -3.91
CA ALA A 49 -1.09 0.31 -4.53
C ALA A 49 -1.45 -0.89 -5.42
N TYR A 50 -0.76 -0.98 -6.55
CA TYR A 50 -0.74 -2.19 -7.38
C TYR A 50 0.44 -3.06 -6.98
N PHE A 51 0.27 -4.38 -7.03
CA PHE A 51 1.26 -5.37 -6.61
C PHE A 51 1.63 -6.29 -7.76
N ASP A 52 2.86 -6.80 -7.73
CA ASP A 52 3.21 -7.97 -8.55
C ASP A 52 2.28 -9.16 -8.17
N PRO A 53 1.68 -9.87 -9.15
CA PRO A 53 0.73 -10.94 -8.87
C PRO A 53 1.28 -12.05 -7.98
N GLN A 54 2.58 -12.38 -8.11
CA GLN A 54 3.22 -13.46 -7.36
C GLN A 54 3.34 -13.11 -5.87
N THR A 55 3.50 -11.82 -5.56
CA THR A 55 3.72 -11.32 -4.19
C THR A 55 2.48 -10.66 -3.58
N SER A 56 1.43 -10.43 -4.37
CA SER A 56 0.20 -9.73 -3.98
C SER A 56 -0.45 -10.26 -2.69
N GLY A 57 -0.51 -11.58 -2.51
CA GLY A 57 -1.05 -12.20 -1.30
C GLY A 57 -0.22 -11.93 -0.04
N ALA A 58 1.11 -11.99 -0.15
CA ALA A 58 2.02 -11.73 0.95
C ALA A 58 2.03 -10.24 1.34
N ILE A 59 2.04 -9.36 0.34
CA ILE A 59 1.99 -7.90 0.57
C ILE A 59 0.66 -7.51 1.23
N GLY A 60 -0.47 -8.05 0.75
CA GLY A 60 -1.77 -7.83 1.37
C GLY A 60 -1.84 -8.31 2.83
N ALA A 61 -1.30 -9.50 3.12
CA ALA A 61 -1.26 -10.02 4.48
C ALA A 61 -0.37 -9.17 5.41
N ALA A 62 0.80 -8.74 4.92
CA ALA A 62 1.71 -7.86 5.65
C ALA A 62 1.08 -6.50 5.93
N ALA A 63 0.42 -5.90 4.94
CA ALA A 63 -0.27 -4.62 5.09
C ALA A 63 -1.45 -4.70 6.05
N LEU A 64 -2.26 -5.75 5.97
CA LEU A 64 -3.34 -5.99 6.92
C LEU A 64 -2.82 -6.09 8.37
N LYS A 65 -1.70 -6.79 8.55
CA LYS A 65 -1.04 -6.92 9.85
C LYS A 65 -0.59 -5.56 10.38
N VAL A 66 0.07 -4.76 9.56
CA VAL A 66 0.55 -3.41 9.93
C VAL A 66 -0.62 -2.47 10.23
N ALA A 67 -1.67 -2.48 9.41
CA ALA A 67 -2.87 -1.65 9.63
C ALA A 67 -3.47 -1.93 11.01
N ARG A 68 -3.65 -3.21 11.36
CA ARG A 68 -4.17 -3.62 12.67
C ARG A 68 -3.25 -3.23 13.83
N GLN A 69 -1.93 -3.36 13.65
CA GLN A 69 -0.95 -2.96 14.68
C GLN A 69 -1.00 -1.45 14.95
N ASN A 70 -1.27 -0.66 13.92
CA ASN A 70 -1.31 0.80 13.99
C ASN A 70 -2.72 1.36 14.28
N GLY A 71 -3.71 0.48 14.50
CA GLY A 71 -5.11 0.87 14.75
C GLY A 71 -5.79 1.52 13.54
N LEU A 72 -5.30 1.23 12.33
CA LEU A 72 -5.84 1.74 11.07
C LEU A 72 -6.92 0.79 10.51
N PRO A 73 -7.82 1.29 9.64
CA PRO A 73 -8.76 0.44 8.91
C PRO A 73 -8.06 -0.65 8.09
N ASP A 74 -8.63 -1.85 8.05
CA ASP A 74 -8.05 -3.04 7.40
C ASP A 74 -7.74 -2.83 5.89
N ASP A 75 -8.45 -1.92 5.22
CA ASP A 75 -8.34 -1.62 3.79
C ASP A 75 -7.47 -0.39 3.46
N CYS A 76 -6.99 0.35 4.45
CA CYS A 76 -6.35 1.64 4.20
C CYS A 76 -4.93 1.54 3.62
N LEU A 77 -4.23 0.40 3.75
CA LEU A 77 -2.85 0.25 3.26
C LEU A 77 -2.74 -0.47 1.92
N THR A 78 -3.81 -1.17 1.53
CA THR A 78 -3.88 -1.93 0.28
C THR A 78 -5.32 -1.99 -0.18
N THR A 79 -5.82 -0.91 -0.76
CA THR A 79 -6.93 -1.12 -1.69
C THR A 79 -6.28 -1.76 -2.92
N GLN A 80 -6.55 -3.04 -3.19
CA GLN A 80 -6.44 -3.49 -4.56
C GLN A 80 -7.45 -2.61 -5.30
N SER A 81 -6.97 -1.63 -6.09
CA SER A 81 -7.79 -1.14 -7.18
C SER A 81 -8.10 -2.39 -7.99
N ARG A 82 -9.31 -2.94 -7.80
CA ARG A 82 -9.86 -4.00 -8.65
C ARG A 82 -9.57 -3.52 -10.04
N GLY A 83 -8.64 -4.17 -10.73
CA GLY A 83 -8.30 -3.79 -12.09
C GLY A 83 -9.60 -3.75 -12.85
N SER A 84 -10.04 -2.56 -13.27
CA SER A 84 -10.86 -2.51 -14.46
C SER A 84 -9.91 -2.97 -15.56
N SER A 85 -9.89 -4.27 -15.84
CA SER A 85 -9.38 -4.76 -17.12
C SER A 85 -9.92 -3.82 -18.19
N PRO A 86 -9.10 -3.27 -19.10
CA PRO A 86 -9.66 -2.60 -20.25
C PRO A 86 -10.56 -3.61 -20.98
N PRO A 87 -11.74 -3.20 -21.48
CA PRO A 87 -12.54 -4.10 -22.28
C PRO A 87 -11.66 -4.61 -23.42
N HIS A 88 -11.55 -5.93 -23.54
CA HIS A 88 -10.92 -6.56 -24.70
C HIS A 88 -11.52 -5.93 -25.95
N ARG A 89 -10.69 -5.24 -26.72
CA ARG A 89 -11.00 -4.80 -28.08
C ARG A 89 -10.66 -5.90 -29.07
#